data_AF-A0A7Y8LIF7-F1
#
_entry.id   AF-A0A7Y8LIF7-F1
#
_cell.length_a   1.000
_cell.length_b   1.000
_cell.length_c   1.000
_cell.angle_alpha   90.00
_cell.angle_beta   90.00
_cell.angle_gamma   90.00
#
_symmetry.space_group_name_H-M   'P 1'
#
loop_
_entity.id
_entity.type
_entity.pdbx_description
1 polymer ?
#
loop_
_entity_poly.entity_id
_entity_poly.type
_entity_poly.pdbx_seq_one_letter_code
_entity_poly.pdbx_strand_id
1 'polypeptide(L)'
;MALVRQPLRCQVNRAEMMLIEARAREEGKSVANDVRTRLGLPDRNAGRPTVAQLEVEQDQAWEILRGLGVDPAAFFSADGSWLSDYR
;
A
#
# COMPACT_ATOMS: atom_id res chain seq x y z
N MET A 1 -11.30 -2.00 -22.37
CA MET A 1 -11.92 -0.85 -21.67
C MET A 1 -10.91 -0.35 -20.63
N ALA A 2 -10.64 0.96 -20.56
CA ALA A 2 -9.72 1.52 -19.57
C ALA A 2 -10.45 1.71 -18.24
N LEU A 3 -9.84 1.28 -17.13
CA LEU A 3 -10.36 1.50 -15.77
C LEU A 3 -10.31 2.99 -15.43
N VAL A 4 -11.47 3.61 -15.21
CA VAL A 4 -11.56 5.02 -14.80
C VAL A 4 -11.50 5.10 -13.28
N ARG A 5 -10.47 5.77 -12.73
CA ARG A 5 -10.37 6.04 -11.30
C ARG A 5 -11.47 7.02 -10.88
N GLN A 6 -12.34 6.60 -9.97
CA GLN A 6 -13.34 7.49 -9.37
C GLN A 6 -12.95 7.86 -7.93
N PRO A 7 -12.96 9.16 -7.56
CA PRO A 7 -12.76 9.57 -6.18
C PRO A 7 -14.04 9.36 -5.36
N LEU A 8 -13.94 8.60 -4.27
CA LEU A 8 -14.99 8.50 -3.25
C LEU A 8 -14.79 9.61 -2.21
N ARG A 9 -15.82 10.42 -1.97
CA ARG A 9 -15.82 11.50 -0.97
C ARG A 9 -16.91 11.23 0.05
N CYS A 10 -16.57 11.30 1.33
CA CYS A 10 -17.52 11.33 2.43
C CYS A 10 -17.36 12.63 3.23
N GLN A 11 -18.44 13.09 3.83
CA GLN A 11 -18.42 14.18 4.80
C GLN A 11 -18.47 13.56 6.20
N VAL A 12 -17.62 14.05 7.09
CA VAL A 12 -17.62 13.65 8.50
C VAL A 12 -17.73 14.89 9.35
N ASN A 13 -18.56 14.83 10.39
CA ASN A 13 -18.66 15.88 11.37
C ASN A 13 -17.49 15.78 12.38
N ARG A 14 -17.39 16.77 13.27
CA ARG A 14 -16.30 16.87 14.24
C ARG A 14 -16.26 15.69 15.22
N ALA A 15 -17.41 15.24 15.72
CA ALA A 15 -17.47 14.14 16.68
C ALA A 15 -17.06 12.82 16.04
N GLU A 16 -17.48 12.59 14.78
CA GLU A 16 -17.07 11.45 13.98
C GLU A 16 -15.56 11.46 13.72
N MET A 17 -14.98 12.62 13.36
CA MET A 17 -13.55 12.75 13.18
C MET A 17 -12.78 12.43 14.46
N MET A 18 -13.22 12.94 15.62
CA MET A 18 -12.58 12.64 16.90
C MET A 18 -12.60 11.14 17.23
N LEU A 19 -13.70 10.44 16.90
CA LEU A 19 -13.78 9.00 17.09
C LEU A 19 -12.80 8.25 16.18
N ILE A 20 -12.69 8.67 14.92
CA ILE A 20 -11.76 8.07 13.95
C ILE A 20 -10.31 8.29 14.41
N GLU A 21 -9.97 9.52 14.85
CA GLU A 21 -8.64 9.85 15.38
C GLU A 21 -8.29 9.04 16.62
N ALA A 22 -9.22 8.89 17.57
CA ALA A 22 -9.00 8.10 18.78
C ALA A 22 -8.68 6.63 18.44
N ARG A 23 -9.46 6.02 17.53
CA ARG A 23 -9.23 4.64 17.08
C ARG A 23 -7.92 4.48 16.32
N ALA A 24 -7.65 5.38 15.38
CA ALA A 24 -6.39 5.37 14.63
C ALA A 24 -5.20 5.44 15.60
N ARG A 25 -5.30 6.27 16.65
CA ARG A 25 -4.27 6.39 17.68
C ARG A 25 -4.11 5.12 18.52
N GLU A 26 -5.20 4.46 18.91
CA GLU A 26 -5.17 3.17 19.61
C GLU A 26 -4.44 2.09 18.80
N GLU A 27 -4.59 2.11 17.48
CA GLU A 27 -3.91 1.20 16.55
C GLU A 27 -2.50 1.66 16.13
N GLY A 28 -2.03 2.81 16.62
CA GLY A 28 -0.72 3.37 16.23
C GLY A 28 -0.64 3.83 14.77
N LYS A 29 -1.78 4.12 14.13
CA LYS A 29 -1.89 4.50 12.71
C LYS A 29 -2.25 5.97 12.54
N SER A 30 -2.01 6.48 11.33
CA SER A 30 -2.65 7.72 10.87
C SER A 30 -4.11 7.47 10.53
N VAL A 31 -4.96 8.51 10.58
CA VAL A 31 -6.36 8.43 10.13
C VAL A 31 -6.49 7.86 8.72
N ALA A 32 -5.59 8.25 7.82
CA ALA A 32 -5.58 7.74 6.45
C ALA A 32 -5.30 6.23 6.38
N ASN A 33 -4.39 5.70 7.21
CA ASN A 33 -4.09 4.27 7.24
C ASN A 33 -5.16 3.46 7.97
N ASP A 34 -5.76 4.00 9.04
CA ASP A 34 -6.94 3.37 9.67
C ASP A 34 -8.09 3.20 8.65
N VAL A 35 -8.42 4.26 7.91
CA VAL A 35 -9.46 4.20 6.87
C VAL A 35 -9.09 3.20 5.77
N ARG A 36 -7.83 3.16 5.32
CA ARG A 36 -7.38 2.20 4.31
C ARG A 36 -7.47 0.77 4.79
N THR A 37 -6.98 0.48 6.00
CA THR A 37 -7.10 -0.84 6.63
C THR A 37 -8.56 -1.30 6.66
N ARG A 38 -9.48 -0.43 7.11
CA ARG A 38 -10.93 -0.76 7.17
C ARG A 38 -11.55 -1.03 5.80
N LEU A 39 -10.98 -0.45 4.74
CA LEU A 39 -11.38 -0.68 3.34
C LEU A 39 -10.64 -1.87 2.69
N GLY A 40 -9.81 -2.60 3.44
CA GLY A 40 -8.97 -3.69 2.90
C GLY A 40 -7.86 -3.21 1.97
N LEU A 41 -7.50 -1.92 2.05
CA LEU A 41 -6.44 -1.33 1.26
C LEU A 41 -5.13 -1.33 2.06
N PRO A 42 -3.97 -1.54 1.40
CA PRO A 42 -2.67 -1.60 2.08
C PRO A 42 -2.31 -0.23 2.68
N ASP A 43 -1.62 -0.22 3.82
CA ASP A 43 -1.20 1.03 4.46
C ASP A 43 -0.26 1.86 3.57
N ARG A 44 -0.31 3.19 3.72
CA ARG A 44 0.64 4.11 3.10
C ARG A 44 1.77 4.39 4.06
N ASN A 45 2.96 3.95 3.70
CA ASN A 45 4.19 4.35 4.39
C ASN A 45 4.77 5.58 3.68
N ALA A 46 4.94 6.68 4.42
CA ALA A 46 5.49 7.93 3.89
C ALA A 46 7.03 8.01 4.01
N GLY A 47 7.68 6.94 4.49
CA GLY A 47 9.13 6.84 4.62
C GLY A 47 9.78 6.06 3.47
N ARG A 48 11.11 6.01 3.45
CA ARG A 48 11.82 5.03 2.60
C ARG A 48 11.39 3.63 3.04
N PRO A 49 10.92 2.77 2.12
CA PRO A 49 10.55 1.41 2.46
C PRO A 49 11.77 0.66 2.99
N THR A 50 11.56 -0.18 4.00
CA THR A 50 12.61 -1.09 4.46
C THR A 50 12.83 -2.18 3.43
N VAL A 51 13.99 -2.86 3.46
CA VAL A 51 14.26 -3.99 2.57
C VAL A 51 13.16 -5.05 2.68
N ALA A 52 12.71 -5.37 3.89
CA ALA A 52 11.62 -6.32 4.10
C ALA A 52 10.29 -5.86 3.47
N GLN A 53 10.01 -4.55 3.44
CA GLN A 53 8.82 -4.02 2.77
C GLN A 53 8.95 -4.10 1.25
N LEU A 54 10.13 -3.84 0.70
CA LEU A 54 10.42 -3.97 -0.72
C LEU A 54 10.30 -5.43 -1.19
N GLU A 55 10.77 -6.39 -0.41
CA GLU A 55 10.62 -7.82 -0.70
C GLU A 55 9.14 -8.24 -0.74
N VAL A 56 8.33 -7.80 0.23
CA VAL A 56 6.88 -8.07 0.24
C VAL A 56 6.18 -7.42 -0.96
N GLU A 57 6.55 -6.20 -1.32
CA GLU A 57 6.01 -5.52 -2.51
C GLU A 57 6.44 -6.24 -3.81
N GLN A 58 7.66 -6.77 -3.87
CA GLN A 58 8.15 -7.58 -4.98
C GLN A 58 7.31 -8.86 -5.12
N ASP A 59 7.11 -9.61 -4.04
CA ASP A 59 6.31 -10.83 -4.06
C ASP A 59 4.88 -10.56 -4.56
N GLN A 60 4.26 -9.47 -4.08
CA GLN A 60 2.94 -9.05 -4.54
C GLN A 60 2.94 -8.68 -6.02
N ALA A 61 3.93 -7.91 -6.47
CA ALA A 61 4.07 -7.55 -7.88
C ALA A 61 4.29 -8.79 -8.76
N TRP A 62 5.07 -9.77 -8.28
CA TRP A 62 5.31 -11.03 -8.95
C TRP A 62 4.01 -11.80 -9.18
N GLU A 63 3.19 -11.94 -8.14
CA GLU A 63 1.87 -12.59 -8.25
C GLU A 63 0.94 -11.87 -9.23
N ILE A 64 0.91 -10.54 -9.19
CA ILE A 64 0.09 -9.73 -10.11
C ILE A 64 0.54 -9.95 -11.56
N LEU A 65 1.84 -9.91 -11.84
CA LEU A 65 2.37 -10.10 -13.19
C LEU A 65 2.07 -11.50 -13.74
N ARG A 66 2.25 -12.54 -12.91
CA ARG A 66 1.85 -13.92 -13.29
C ARG A 66 0.35 -14.02 -13.57
N GLY A 67 -0.49 -13.40 -12.74
CA GLY A 67 -1.94 -13.35 -12.95
C GLY A 67 -2.35 -12.66 -14.25
N LEU A 68 -1.52 -11.76 -14.76
CA LEU A 68 -1.71 -11.07 -16.04
C LEU A 68 -1.05 -11.80 -17.23
N GLY A 69 -0.39 -12.94 -17.00
CA GLY A 69 0.35 -13.69 -18.02
C GLY A 69 1.65 -13.02 -18.47
N VAL A 70 2.18 -12.09 -17.69
CA VAL A 70 3.44 -11.39 -17.93
C VAL A 70 4.55 -12.08 -17.14
N ASP A 71 5.71 -12.31 -17.77
CA ASP A 71 6.88 -12.88 -17.08
C ASP A 71 7.48 -11.85 -16.09
N PRO A 72 7.42 -12.11 -14.77
CA PRO A 72 7.97 -11.18 -13.79
C PRO A 72 9.51 -11.10 -13.80
N ALA A 73 10.20 -12.13 -14.30
CA ALA A 73 11.66 -12.19 -14.30
C ALA A 73 12.30 -11.10 -15.19
N ALA A 74 11.53 -10.54 -16.13
CA ALA A 74 11.96 -9.41 -16.94
C ALA A 74 12.10 -8.09 -16.14
N PHE A 75 11.49 -8.00 -14.95
CA PHE A 75 11.45 -6.78 -14.13
C PHE A 75 12.25 -6.89 -12.83
N PHE A 76 12.46 -8.11 -12.32
CA PHE A 76 13.14 -8.34 -11.05
C PHE A 76 14.28 -9.33 -11.22
N SER A 77 15.52 -8.85 -11.15
CA SER A 77 16.71 -9.70 -11.22
C SER A 77 16.80 -10.65 -10.03
N ALA A 78 17.15 -11.91 -10.29
CA ALA A 78 17.27 -12.96 -9.27
C ALA A 78 18.41 -12.73 -8.26
N ASP A 79 19.36 -11.86 -8.59
CA ASP A 79 20.50 -11.52 -7.74
C ASP A 79 20.20 -10.42 -6.70
N GLY A 80 18.97 -9.89 -6.68
CA GLY A 80 18.57 -8.82 -5.76
C GLY A 80 19.29 -7.49 -6.01
N SER A 81 19.98 -7.34 -7.14
CA SER A 81 20.73 -6.12 -7.50
C SER A 81 19.86 -4.87 -7.47
N TRP A 82 18.56 -4.99 -7.77
CA TRP A 82 17.57 -3.92 -7.72
C TRP A 82 17.33 -3.35 -6.31
N LEU A 83 17.63 -4.09 -5.22
CA LEU A 83 17.55 -3.59 -3.84
C LEU A 83 18.69 -2.59 -3.53
N SER A 84 19.81 -2.70 -4.24
CA SER A 84 20.98 -1.82 -4.07
C SER A 84 20.68 -0.37 -4.42
N ASP A 85 19.80 -0.16 -5.41
CA ASP A 85 19.41 1.15 -5.92
C ASP A 85 18.57 1.95 -4.91
N TYR A 86 18.09 1.30 -3.84
CA TYR A 86 17.24 1.89 -2.80
C TYR A 86 17.98 2.16 -1.47
N ARG A 87 19.30 1.93 -1.39
CA ARG A 87 20.13 2.29 -0.22
C ARG A 87 20.43 3.79 -0.13
#